data_AF-A0A336M6S7-F1
#
_entry.id   AF-A0A336M6S7-F1
#
_cell.length_a   1.000
_cell.length_b   1.000
_cell.length_c   1.000
_cell.angle_alpha   90.00
_cell.angle_beta   90.00
_cell.angle_gamma   90.00
#
_symmetry.space_group_name_H-M   'P 1'
#
loop_
_entity.id
_entity.type
_entity.pdbx_description
1 polymer ?
#
loop_
_entity_poly.entity_id
_entity_poly.type
_entity_poly.pdbx_seq_one_letter_code
_entity_poly.pdbx_strand_id
1 'polypeptide(L)'
;PDLLSIGNCALDLQSRNSIDSHQSNDSRNNLTGIDAQELLSVLSDLYDRELVGVIGWAKQIPGFTDLPLNDQMRLLQVSWAEILTLMLAHRSTPFTGRLYFASDFWLDERTAKECGAIEMYSHFAHLTQRFERISASKEEYFLLKALALSNCDVRLENPAALKKLRDTILNALNDCVLITRHMSAISHQQQLLLLLPAVRQADHVVRRFWTAVNRDGSVTMNKLFVEMLEPVSR
;
A
#
# COMPACT_ATOMS: atom_id res chain seq x y z
N PRO A 1 18.79 -5.33 17.13
CA PRO A 1 17.51 -4.66 16.81
C PRO A 1 16.48 -5.75 16.49
N ASP A 2 15.66 -6.09 17.48
CA ASP A 2 14.88 -7.32 17.52
C ASP A 2 13.88 -7.42 16.37
N LEU A 3 13.83 -8.58 15.70
CA LEU A 3 12.83 -8.91 14.67
C LEU A 3 11.38 -8.72 15.16
N LEU A 4 11.17 -8.84 16.47
CA LEU A 4 9.90 -8.58 17.13
C LEU A 4 9.51 -7.09 17.12
N SER A 5 10.46 -6.15 17.01
CA SER A 5 10.14 -4.72 17.03
C SER A 5 9.43 -4.27 15.75
N ILE A 6 9.85 -4.72 14.58
CA ILE A 6 9.20 -4.36 13.30
C ILE A 6 7.83 -5.02 13.20
N GLY A 7 7.73 -6.30 13.58
CA GLY A 7 6.46 -7.03 13.66
C GLY A 7 5.50 -6.44 14.69
N ASN A 8 5.95 -6.18 15.93
CA ASN A 8 5.11 -5.66 17.00
C ASN A 8 4.68 -4.21 16.75
N CYS A 9 5.54 -3.35 16.20
CA CYS A 9 5.15 -1.99 15.86
C CYS A 9 4.06 -1.97 14.77
N ALA A 10 4.14 -2.92 13.82
CA ALA A 10 3.11 -3.11 12.80
C ALA A 10 1.81 -3.77 13.32
N LEU A 11 1.91 -4.63 14.35
CA LEU A 11 0.76 -5.25 15.02
C LEU A 11 -0.01 -4.27 15.92
N ASP A 12 0.68 -3.39 16.65
CA ASP A 12 0.06 -2.36 17.51
C ASP A 12 -0.76 -1.34 16.72
N LEU A 13 -0.38 -1.07 15.46
CA LEU A 13 -1.07 -0.14 14.57
C LEU A 13 -2.41 -0.67 14.02
N GLN A 14 -2.53 -1.99 13.79
CA GLN A 14 -3.83 -2.58 13.44
C GLN A 14 -4.72 -2.73 14.67
N SER A 15 -4.16 -3.05 15.84
CA SER A 15 -4.91 -3.09 17.11
C SER A 15 -5.61 -1.75 17.40
N ARG A 16 -4.92 -0.62 17.24
CA ARG A 16 -5.53 0.72 17.37
C ARG A 16 -6.63 1.04 16.34
N ASN A 17 -6.60 0.43 15.16
CA ASN A 17 -7.66 0.55 14.15
C ASN A 17 -8.77 -0.52 14.32
N SER A 18 -8.58 -1.55 15.15
CA SER A 18 -9.52 -2.66 15.35
C SER A 18 -10.27 -2.60 16.69
N ILE A 19 -9.86 -1.76 17.64
CA ILE A 19 -10.47 -1.72 18.99
C ILE A 19 -11.83 -0.97 19.04
N ASP A 20 -12.19 -0.19 18.01
CA ASP A 20 -13.51 0.48 17.97
C ASP A 20 -14.65 -0.35 17.33
N SER A 21 -14.42 -1.61 16.95
CA SER A 21 -15.43 -2.42 16.24
C SER A 21 -16.14 -3.46 17.11
N HIS A 22 -16.62 -3.08 18.30
CA HIS A 22 -17.59 -3.89 19.06
C HIS A 22 -18.79 -3.05 19.48
N GLN A 23 -19.65 -2.74 18.52
CA GLN A 23 -21.09 -2.99 18.55
C GLN A 23 -21.79 -2.29 17.38
N SER A 24 -22.73 -3.03 16.79
CA SER A 24 -23.91 -2.53 16.06
C SER A 24 -23.84 -2.44 14.53
N ASN A 25 -24.73 -3.26 13.97
CA ASN A 25 -25.47 -3.13 12.71
C ASN A 25 -24.72 -3.38 11.39
N ASP A 26 -25.06 -4.54 10.83
CA ASP A 26 -25.37 -4.77 9.41
C ASP A 26 -25.95 -3.51 8.75
N SER A 27 -25.05 -2.63 8.29
CA SER A 27 -25.38 -1.52 7.42
C SER A 27 -25.03 -1.97 6.02
N ARG A 28 -26.05 -2.46 5.32
CA ARG A 28 -26.02 -2.68 3.88
C ARG A 28 -25.52 -1.40 3.19
N ASN A 29 -24.28 -1.38 2.73
CA ASN A 29 -23.85 -0.40 1.74
C ASN A 29 -24.45 -0.79 0.39
N ASN A 30 -25.62 -0.21 0.11
CA ASN A 30 -26.20 -0.17 -1.24
C ASN A 30 -25.33 0.77 -2.09
N LEU A 31 -24.21 0.27 -2.62
CA LEU A 31 -23.44 0.92 -3.71
C LEU A 31 -24.28 1.12 -4.99
N THR A 32 -25.50 0.57 -5.02
CA THR A 32 -26.49 0.81 -6.08
C THR A 32 -27.08 2.22 -5.95
N GLY A 33 -26.48 3.19 -6.65
CA GLY A 33 -27.05 4.53 -6.83
C GLY A 33 -26.22 5.69 -6.31
N ILE A 34 -24.98 5.46 -5.85
CA ILE A 34 -24.01 6.54 -5.59
C ILE A 34 -23.57 7.09 -6.94
N ASP A 35 -23.62 8.42 -7.11
CA ASP A 35 -23.11 9.05 -8.33
C ASP A 35 -21.60 8.79 -8.48
N ALA A 36 -21.13 8.60 -9.72
CA ALA A 36 -19.74 8.29 -10.00
C ALA A 36 -18.79 9.33 -9.39
N GLN A 37 -19.20 10.61 -9.39
CA GLN A 37 -18.43 11.69 -8.80
C GLN A 37 -18.36 11.62 -7.27
N GLU A 38 -19.47 11.28 -6.60
CA GLU A 38 -19.52 11.09 -5.16
C GLU A 38 -18.63 9.92 -4.73
N LEU A 39 -18.66 8.82 -5.48
CA LEU A 39 -17.79 7.67 -5.23
C LEU A 39 -16.30 8.05 -5.34
N LEU A 40 -15.93 8.82 -6.37
CA LEU A 40 -14.56 9.30 -6.55
C LEU A 40 -14.15 10.25 -5.41
N SER A 41 -15.09 11.05 -4.88
CA SER A 41 -14.85 11.90 -3.72
C SER A 41 -14.53 11.06 -2.48
N VAL A 42 -15.37 10.07 -2.16
CA VAL A 42 -15.15 9.17 -1.04
C VAL A 42 -13.82 8.42 -1.20
N LEU A 43 -13.53 7.95 -2.41
CA LEU A 43 -12.28 7.25 -2.68
C LEU A 43 -11.07 8.19 -2.51
N SER A 44 -11.14 9.44 -2.97
CA SER A 44 -10.09 10.44 -2.77
C SER A 44 -9.82 10.71 -1.30
N ASP A 45 -10.87 10.86 -0.49
CA ASP A 45 -10.74 11.06 0.96
C ASP A 45 -10.13 9.84 1.66
N LEU A 46 -10.46 8.63 1.20
CA LEU A 46 -9.81 7.40 1.69
C LEU A 46 -8.32 7.39 1.36
N TYR A 47 -7.91 7.75 0.15
CA TYR A 47 -6.49 7.83 -0.21
C TYR A 47 -5.74 8.83 0.68
N ASP A 48 -6.29 10.02 0.91
CA ASP A 48 -5.68 11.03 1.78
C ASP A 48 -5.52 10.52 3.23
N ARG A 49 -6.58 9.91 3.79
CA ARG A 49 -6.54 9.32 5.13
C ARG A 49 -5.50 8.21 5.24
N GLU A 50 -5.46 7.30 4.27
CA GLU A 50 -4.48 6.20 4.27
C GLU A 50 -3.05 6.74 4.07
N LEU A 51 -2.85 7.81 3.31
CA LEU A 51 -1.55 8.50 3.18
C LEU A 51 -1.04 9.03 4.52
N VAL A 52 -1.88 9.67 5.32
CA VAL A 52 -1.53 10.10 6.68
C VAL A 52 -1.07 8.89 7.51
N GLY A 53 -1.79 7.77 7.41
CA GLY A 53 -1.43 6.51 8.05
C GLY A 53 -0.08 5.96 7.58
N VAL A 54 0.21 6.01 6.27
CA VAL A 54 1.49 5.60 5.68
C VAL A 54 2.65 6.46 6.19
N ILE A 55 2.48 7.79 6.26
CA ILE A 55 3.49 8.71 6.80
C ILE A 55 3.77 8.41 8.28
N GLY A 56 2.71 8.19 9.07
CA GLY A 56 2.84 7.81 10.48
C GLY A 56 3.54 6.47 10.67
N TRP A 57 3.21 5.48 9.85
CA TRP A 57 3.83 4.16 9.85
C TRP A 57 5.31 4.20 9.45
N ALA A 58 5.68 4.97 8.42
CA ALA A 58 7.06 5.02 7.93
C ALA A 58 8.03 5.50 9.02
N LYS A 59 7.61 6.48 9.85
CA LYS A 59 8.38 7.00 10.98
C LYS A 59 8.66 5.95 12.07
N GLN A 60 7.92 4.84 12.08
CA GLN A 60 8.10 3.76 13.04
C GLN A 60 9.08 2.68 12.55
N ILE A 61 9.49 2.73 11.28
CA ILE A 61 10.44 1.77 10.72
C ILE A 61 11.84 2.10 11.29
N PRO A 62 12.50 1.14 11.96
CA PRO A 62 13.85 1.35 12.49
C PRO A 62 14.83 1.79 11.39
N GLY A 63 15.51 2.92 11.62
CA GLY A 63 16.46 3.50 10.67
C GLY A 63 15.85 4.44 9.63
N PHE A 64 14.52 4.55 9.51
CA PHE A 64 13.90 5.49 8.57
C PHE A 64 14.05 6.94 9.03
N THR A 65 13.84 7.22 10.32
CA THR A 65 13.97 8.58 10.88
C THR A 65 15.42 9.07 10.96
N ASP A 66 16.40 8.19 10.74
CA ASP A 66 17.82 8.53 10.67
C ASP A 66 18.21 9.12 9.30
N LEU A 67 17.34 8.97 8.28
CA LEU A 67 17.54 9.58 6.97
C LEU A 67 17.32 11.10 7.04
N PRO A 68 17.97 11.90 6.16
CA PRO A 68 17.63 13.30 6.00
C PRO A 68 16.12 13.49 5.76
N LEU A 69 15.52 14.54 6.34
CA LEU A 69 14.07 14.77 6.23
C LEU A 69 13.60 14.86 4.77
N ASN A 70 14.40 15.48 3.91
CA ASN A 70 14.13 15.55 2.47
C ASN A 70 14.14 14.17 1.80
N ASP A 71 15.07 13.29 2.18
CA ASP A 71 15.11 11.90 1.71
C ASP A 71 13.88 11.13 2.18
N GLN A 72 13.47 11.29 3.45
CA GLN A 72 12.24 10.67 3.97
C GLN A 72 11.00 11.10 3.16
N MET A 73 10.86 12.40 2.88
CA MET A 73 9.77 12.94 2.07
C MET A 73 9.79 12.39 0.64
N ARG A 74 10.94 12.38 -0.02
CA ARG A 74 11.08 11.87 -1.39
C ARG A 74 10.73 10.39 -1.49
N LEU A 75 11.18 9.58 -0.53
CA LEU A 75 10.84 8.16 -0.48
C LEU A 75 9.32 7.96 -0.39
N LEU A 76 8.66 8.67 0.53
CA LEU A 76 7.21 8.62 0.67
C LEU A 76 6.50 9.08 -0.60
N GLN A 77 6.92 10.21 -1.19
CA GLN A 77 6.33 10.74 -2.42
C GLN A 77 6.47 9.79 -3.60
N VAL A 78 7.53 8.97 -3.67
CA VAL A 78 7.72 8.00 -4.75
C VAL A 78 6.99 6.69 -4.48
N SER A 79 6.95 6.19 -3.25
CA SER A 79 6.46 4.84 -2.95
C SER A 79 5.02 4.75 -2.46
N TRP A 80 4.33 5.86 -2.20
CA TRP A 80 3.04 5.82 -1.51
C TRP A 80 1.99 4.95 -2.23
N ALA A 81 1.90 5.00 -3.56
CA ALA A 81 0.89 4.23 -4.28
C ALA A 81 1.23 2.74 -4.28
N GLU A 82 2.52 2.37 -4.33
CA GLU A 82 2.98 0.99 -4.15
C GLU A 82 2.58 0.45 -2.77
N ILE A 83 2.77 1.26 -1.72
CA ILE A 83 2.42 0.92 -0.34
C ILE A 83 0.91 0.73 -0.19
N LEU A 84 0.10 1.66 -0.69
CA LEU A 84 -1.36 1.56 -0.61
C LEU A 84 -1.90 0.39 -1.43
N THR A 85 -1.28 0.09 -2.57
CA THR A 85 -1.63 -1.08 -3.39
C THR A 85 -1.39 -2.39 -2.63
N LEU A 86 -0.25 -2.51 -1.93
CA LEU A 86 0.03 -3.68 -1.08
C LEU A 86 -0.97 -3.77 0.09
N MET A 87 -1.32 -2.65 0.72
CA MET A 87 -2.33 -2.61 1.79
C MET A 87 -3.69 -3.09 1.31
N LEU A 88 -4.12 -2.63 0.12
CA LEU A 88 -5.37 -3.05 -0.51
C LEU A 88 -5.37 -4.53 -0.87
N ALA A 89 -4.29 -5.04 -1.48
CA ALA A 89 -4.17 -6.45 -1.84
C ALA A 89 -4.23 -7.36 -0.60
N HIS A 90 -3.51 -6.99 0.47
CA HIS A 90 -3.55 -7.73 1.73
C HIS A 90 -4.95 -7.72 2.35
N ARG A 91 -5.63 -6.56 2.38
CA ARG A 91 -6.99 -6.43 2.90
C ARG A 91 -8.04 -7.20 2.08
N SER A 92 -7.79 -7.35 0.78
CA SER A 92 -8.71 -7.98 -0.18
C SER A 92 -8.43 -9.46 -0.42
N THR A 93 -7.61 -10.09 0.42
CA THR A 93 -7.32 -11.53 0.36
C THR A 93 -8.14 -12.26 1.43
N PRO A 94 -8.93 -13.31 1.09
CA PRO A 94 -9.06 -13.93 -0.24
C PRO A 94 -9.85 -13.06 -1.23
N PHE A 95 -9.47 -13.12 -2.51
CA PHE A 95 -10.10 -12.30 -3.55
C PHE A 95 -11.49 -12.83 -3.92
N THR A 96 -12.51 -12.00 -3.70
CA THR A 96 -13.93 -12.34 -3.91
C THR A 96 -14.58 -11.57 -5.07
N GLY A 97 -13.78 -10.94 -5.94
CA GLY A 97 -14.28 -9.98 -6.94
C GLY A 97 -14.52 -8.57 -6.37
N ARG A 98 -14.08 -8.32 -5.14
CA ARG A 98 -14.15 -7.02 -4.46
C ARG A 98 -12.79 -6.61 -3.96
N LEU A 99 -12.46 -5.32 -4.13
CA LEU A 99 -11.25 -4.69 -3.62
C LEU A 99 -11.59 -3.75 -2.49
N TYR A 100 -11.12 -4.07 -1.29
CA TYR A 100 -11.45 -3.36 -0.05
C TYR A 100 -10.46 -2.21 0.20
N PHE A 101 -10.93 -0.97 0.04
CA PHE A 101 -10.15 0.24 0.37
C PHE A 101 -10.31 0.64 1.84
N ALA A 102 -11.37 0.17 2.51
CA ALA A 102 -11.55 0.22 3.96
C ALA A 102 -12.36 -1.02 4.42
N SER A 103 -12.61 -1.14 5.72
CA SER A 103 -13.46 -2.23 6.27
C SER A 103 -14.90 -2.18 5.75
N ASP A 104 -15.39 -0.96 5.48
CA ASP A 104 -16.76 -0.64 5.09
C ASP A 104 -16.86 -0.16 3.63
N PHE A 105 -15.75 -0.02 2.92
CA PHE A 105 -15.72 0.46 1.54
C PHE A 105 -14.93 -0.47 0.62
N TRP A 106 -15.56 -0.89 -0.46
CA TRP A 106 -14.96 -1.69 -1.51
C TRP A 106 -15.43 -1.25 -2.90
N LEU A 107 -14.62 -1.57 -3.92
CA LEU A 107 -15.00 -1.49 -5.32
C LEU A 107 -15.09 -2.90 -5.91
N ASP A 108 -16.17 -3.15 -6.64
CA ASP A 108 -16.24 -4.28 -7.58
C ASP A 108 -16.03 -3.79 -9.02
N GLU A 109 -15.97 -4.73 -9.96
CA GLU A 109 -15.72 -4.41 -11.38
C GLU A 109 -16.77 -3.48 -11.97
N ARG A 110 -18.03 -3.64 -11.58
CA ARG A 110 -19.14 -2.83 -12.09
C ARG A 110 -18.99 -1.39 -11.62
N THR A 111 -18.84 -1.17 -10.32
CA THR A 111 -18.69 0.16 -9.74
C THR A 111 -17.42 0.83 -10.24
N ALA A 112 -16.31 0.08 -10.40
CA ALA A 112 -15.09 0.60 -11.02
C ALA A 112 -15.30 1.05 -12.47
N LYS A 113 -16.13 0.35 -13.25
CA LYS A 113 -16.49 0.78 -14.60
C LYS A 113 -17.33 2.05 -14.60
N GLU A 114 -18.30 2.15 -13.69
CA GLU A 114 -19.19 3.32 -13.56
C GLU A 114 -18.41 4.60 -13.20
N CYS A 115 -17.35 4.51 -12.39
CA CYS A 115 -16.48 5.66 -12.05
C CYS A 115 -15.20 5.80 -12.89
N GLY A 116 -15.08 5.06 -14.01
CA GLY A 116 -13.93 5.16 -14.91
C GLY A 116 -12.62 4.57 -14.37
N ALA A 117 -12.66 3.85 -13.25
CA ALA A 117 -11.52 3.23 -12.58
C ALA A 117 -11.26 1.77 -13.00
N ILE A 118 -11.87 1.30 -14.11
CA ILE A 118 -11.83 -0.11 -14.53
C ILE A 118 -10.40 -0.66 -14.69
N GLU A 119 -9.49 0.13 -15.28
CA GLU A 119 -8.11 -0.30 -15.46
C GLU A 119 -7.39 -0.47 -14.12
N MET A 120 -7.56 0.49 -13.20
CA MET A 120 -7.02 0.42 -11.85
C MET A 120 -7.56 -0.82 -11.12
N TYR A 121 -8.87 -1.07 -11.21
CA TYR A 121 -9.49 -2.28 -10.67
C TYR A 121 -8.87 -3.56 -11.24
N SER A 122 -8.72 -3.68 -12.57
CA SER A 122 -8.13 -4.88 -13.19
C SER A 122 -6.70 -5.15 -12.72
N HIS A 123 -5.87 -4.09 -12.60
CA HIS A 123 -4.51 -4.23 -12.09
C HIS A 123 -4.47 -4.69 -10.63
N PHE A 124 -5.29 -4.08 -9.77
CA PHE A 124 -5.39 -4.46 -8.37
C PHE A 124 -5.97 -5.86 -8.16
N ALA A 125 -6.97 -6.26 -8.95
CA ALA A 125 -7.56 -7.60 -8.90
C ALA A 125 -6.51 -8.67 -9.25
N HIS A 126 -5.77 -8.50 -10.35
CA HIS A 126 -4.70 -9.42 -10.74
C HIS A 126 -3.59 -9.48 -9.68
N LEU A 127 -3.21 -8.34 -9.10
CA LEU A 127 -2.21 -8.27 -8.05
C LEU A 127 -2.68 -8.99 -6.79
N THR A 128 -3.93 -8.78 -6.38
CA THR A 128 -4.55 -9.43 -5.20
C THR A 128 -4.61 -10.95 -5.39
N GLN A 129 -5.07 -11.42 -6.54
CA GLN A 129 -5.07 -12.86 -6.86
C GLN A 129 -3.65 -13.46 -6.88
N ARG A 130 -2.65 -12.69 -7.29
CA ARG A 130 -1.25 -13.12 -7.26
C ARG A 130 -0.71 -13.15 -5.82
N PHE A 131 -1.04 -12.14 -5.03
CA PHE A 131 -0.69 -12.06 -3.61
C PHE A 131 -1.28 -13.24 -2.82
N GLU A 132 -2.56 -13.56 -3.06
CA GLU A 132 -3.25 -14.72 -2.51
C GLU A 132 -2.59 -16.04 -2.90
N ARG A 133 -2.23 -16.22 -4.18
CA ARG A 133 -1.55 -17.45 -4.66
C ARG A 133 -0.17 -17.67 -4.05
N ILE A 134 0.56 -16.59 -3.76
CA ILE A 134 1.86 -16.68 -3.06
C ILE A 134 1.64 -17.06 -1.59
N SER A 135 0.42 -16.84 -1.05
CA SER A 135 0.07 -17.10 0.34
C SER A 135 1.01 -16.38 1.31
N ALA A 136 1.36 -15.13 1.03
CA ALA A 136 2.26 -14.34 1.87
C ALA A 136 1.70 -14.23 3.30
N SER A 137 2.55 -14.47 4.31
CA SER A 137 2.17 -14.29 5.71
C SER A 137 2.02 -12.80 6.04
N LYS A 138 1.44 -12.51 7.21
CA LYS A 138 1.28 -11.14 7.69
C LYS A 138 2.64 -10.44 7.89
N GLU A 139 3.63 -11.17 8.39
CA GLU A 139 4.99 -10.69 8.61
C GLU A 139 5.70 -10.38 7.27
N GLU A 140 5.58 -11.30 6.31
CA GLU A 140 6.14 -11.13 4.96
C GLU A 140 5.52 -9.91 4.24
N TYR A 141 4.22 -9.71 4.41
CA TYR A 141 3.52 -8.53 3.92
C TYR A 141 4.11 -7.23 4.46
N PHE A 142 4.33 -7.13 5.77
CA PHE A 142 4.91 -5.91 6.36
C PHE A 142 6.34 -5.65 5.86
N LEU A 143 7.11 -6.71 5.64
CA LEU A 143 8.46 -6.62 5.08
C LEU A 143 8.43 -6.20 3.61
N LEU A 144 7.48 -6.70 2.81
CA LEU A 144 7.25 -6.23 1.43
C LEU A 144 6.84 -4.76 1.40
N LYS A 145 6.00 -4.31 2.33
CA LYS A 145 5.59 -2.90 2.46
C LYS A 145 6.80 -2.01 2.77
N ALA A 146 7.67 -2.40 3.71
CA ALA A 146 8.91 -1.69 4.02
C ALA A 146 9.91 -1.74 2.85
N LEU A 147 9.94 -2.85 2.12
CA LEU A 147 10.78 -3.00 0.94
C LEU A 147 10.32 -2.07 -0.20
N ALA A 148 9.01 -1.89 -0.42
CA ALA A 148 8.49 -0.92 -1.38
C ALA A 148 8.97 0.52 -1.08
N LEU A 149 8.95 0.92 0.19
CA LEU A 149 9.47 2.22 0.65
C LEU A 149 10.97 2.36 0.39
N SER A 150 11.76 1.33 0.70
CA SER A 150 13.23 1.38 0.59
C SER A 150 13.78 1.05 -0.79
N ASN A 151 12.98 0.48 -1.70
CA ASN A 151 13.34 0.10 -3.07
C ASN A 151 12.92 1.18 -4.10
N CYS A 152 13.18 2.44 -3.77
CA CYS A 152 12.93 3.56 -4.65
C CYS A 152 14.15 3.86 -5.54
N ASP A 153 13.88 4.17 -6.80
CA ASP A 153 14.87 4.66 -7.77
C ASP A 153 14.76 6.19 -7.85
N VAL A 154 15.34 6.86 -6.85
CA VAL A 154 15.30 8.32 -6.67
C VAL A 154 16.64 8.81 -6.14
N ARG A 155 17.08 10.00 -6.60
CA ARG A 155 18.28 10.66 -6.07
C ARG A 155 18.03 11.13 -4.64
N LEU A 156 18.86 10.63 -3.73
CA LEU A 156 18.86 10.96 -2.31
C LEU A 156 20.16 11.65 -1.91
N GLU A 157 20.11 12.41 -0.83
CA GLU A 157 21.27 13.01 -0.18
C GLU A 157 22.17 11.96 0.46
N ASN A 158 21.57 10.94 1.10
CA ASN A 158 22.29 9.85 1.74
C ASN A 158 21.87 8.46 1.22
N PRO A 159 22.32 8.07 0.00
CA PRO A 159 21.99 6.78 -0.59
C PRO A 159 22.57 5.59 0.20
N ALA A 160 23.65 5.80 0.96
CA ALA A 160 24.25 4.76 1.79
C ALA A 160 23.35 4.37 2.97
N ALA A 161 22.70 5.35 3.61
CA ALA A 161 21.74 5.10 4.67
C ALA A 161 20.50 4.36 4.15
N LEU A 162 19.97 4.74 2.98
CA LEU A 162 18.87 4.00 2.33
C LEU A 162 19.26 2.55 2.04
N LYS A 163 20.47 2.33 1.51
CA LYS A 163 20.98 0.98 1.24
C LYS A 163 21.04 0.15 2.53
N LYS A 164 21.56 0.70 3.62
CA LYS A 164 21.61 0.03 4.92
C LYS A 164 20.22 -0.33 5.44
N LEU A 165 19.24 0.58 5.30
CA LEU A 165 17.85 0.31 5.65
C LEU A 165 17.28 -0.85 4.82
N ARG A 166 17.50 -0.82 3.49
CA ARG A 166 17.07 -1.88 2.58
C ARG A 166 17.70 -3.24 2.90
N ASP A 167 19.01 -3.27 3.15
CA ASP A 167 19.73 -4.50 3.51
C ASP A 167 19.18 -5.09 4.82
N THR A 168 18.85 -4.24 5.80
CA THR A 168 18.22 -4.67 7.05
C THR A 168 16.86 -5.32 6.81
N ILE A 169 16.03 -4.72 5.95
CA ILE A 169 14.70 -5.25 5.58
C ILE A 169 14.83 -6.58 4.82
N LEU A 170 15.77 -6.67 3.87
CA LEU A 170 16.01 -7.89 3.09
C LEU A 170 16.51 -9.05 3.96
N ASN A 171 17.37 -8.77 4.94
CA ASN A 171 17.82 -9.77 5.91
C ASN A 171 16.64 -10.25 6.78
N ALA A 172 15.82 -9.33 7.29
CA ALA A 172 14.63 -9.69 8.06
C ALA A 172 13.63 -10.52 7.24
N LEU A 173 13.46 -10.22 5.94
CA LEU A 173 12.65 -11.03 5.03
C LEU A 173 13.21 -12.43 4.84
N ASN A 174 14.53 -12.55 4.64
CA ASN A 174 15.20 -13.85 4.53
C ASN A 174 14.96 -14.69 5.79
N ASP A 175 15.23 -14.13 6.97
CA ASP A 175 15.04 -14.80 8.25
C ASP A 175 13.58 -15.23 8.46
N CYS A 176 12.62 -14.33 8.17
CA CYS A 176 11.19 -14.61 8.28
C CYS A 176 10.75 -15.79 7.38
N VAL A 177 11.19 -15.77 6.11
CA VAL A 177 10.86 -16.83 5.14
C VAL A 177 11.53 -18.15 5.53
N LEU A 178 12.78 -18.12 5.98
CA LEU A 178 13.53 -19.31 6.38
C LEU A 178 12.88 -20.02 7.59
N ILE A 179 12.43 -19.25 8.58
CA ILE A 179 11.76 -19.76 9.79
C ILE A 179 10.39 -20.35 9.44
N THR A 180 9.63 -19.69 8.56
CA THR A 180 8.25 -20.11 8.25
C THR A 180 8.18 -21.21 7.19
N ARG A 181 9.13 -21.26 6.26
CA ARG A 181 9.09 -22.13 5.07
C ARG A 181 10.44 -22.77 4.75
N HIS A 182 10.98 -23.54 5.71
CA HIS A 182 12.33 -24.13 5.60
C HIS A 182 12.61 -24.89 4.29
N MET A 183 11.63 -25.64 3.75
CA MET A 183 11.84 -26.47 2.54
C MET A 183 11.68 -25.72 1.21
N SER A 184 11.09 -24.52 1.21
CA SER A 184 10.80 -23.74 0.01
C SER A 184 11.22 -22.28 0.13
N ALA A 185 12.08 -21.96 1.11
CA ALA A 185 12.43 -20.59 1.50
C ALA A 185 12.92 -19.76 0.30
N ILE A 186 13.86 -20.29 -0.48
CA ILE A 186 14.44 -19.59 -1.63
C ILE A 186 13.36 -19.31 -2.69
N SER A 187 12.61 -20.34 -3.09
CA SER A 187 11.57 -20.18 -4.11
C SER A 187 10.45 -19.24 -3.67
N HIS A 188 10.07 -19.30 -2.38
CA HIS A 188 9.03 -18.44 -1.82
C HIS A 188 9.49 -16.99 -1.76
N GLN A 189 10.70 -16.74 -1.26
CA GLN A 189 11.29 -15.40 -1.23
C GLN A 189 11.39 -14.80 -2.64
N GLN A 190 11.79 -15.58 -3.65
CA GLN A 190 11.81 -15.13 -5.04
C GLN A 190 10.40 -14.76 -5.54
N GLN A 191 9.38 -15.55 -5.23
CA GLN A 191 8.00 -15.24 -5.59
C GLN A 191 7.50 -13.94 -4.95
N LEU A 192 7.82 -13.71 -3.67
CA LEU A 192 7.53 -12.46 -2.96
C LEU A 192 8.21 -11.27 -3.66
N LEU A 193 9.50 -11.37 -3.99
CA LEU A 193 10.23 -10.29 -4.67
C LEU A 193 9.72 -10.03 -6.09
N LEU A 194 9.33 -11.07 -6.81
CA LEU A 194 8.73 -10.96 -8.16
C LEU A 194 7.35 -10.30 -8.14
N LEU A 195 6.74 -10.08 -6.96
CA LEU A 195 5.53 -9.27 -6.83
C LEU A 195 5.81 -7.78 -7.03
N LEU A 196 6.98 -7.29 -6.63
CA LEU A 196 7.32 -5.85 -6.64
C LEU A 196 7.21 -5.20 -8.04
N PRO A 197 7.64 -5.83 -9.15
CA PRO A 197 7.39 -5.27 -10.48
C PRO A 197 5.91 -5.07 -10.82
N ALA A 198 5.03 -5.97 -10.36
CA ALA A 198 3.58 -5.82 -10.56
C ALA A 198 3.01 -4.67 -9.71
N VAL A 199 3.54 -4.49 -8.49
CA VAL A 199 3.20 -3.34 -7.62
C VAL A 199 3.66 -2.02 -8.27
N ARG A 200 4.86 -1.99 -8.86
CA ARG A 200 5.37 -0.81 -9.59
C ARG A 200 4.51 -0.46 -10.81
N GLN A 201 4.02 -1.47 -11.53
CA GLN A 201 3.08 -1.24 -12.63
C GLN A 201 1.77 -0.62 -12.12
N ALA A 202 1.26 -1.07 -10.97
CA ALA A 202 0.06 -0.53 -10.36
C ALA A 202 0.23 0.93 -9.91
N ASP A 203 1.40 1.32 -9.38
CA ASP A 203 1.74 2.72 -9.06
C ASP A 203 1.51 3.65 -10.26
N HIS A 204 2.02 3.28 -11.44
CA HIS A 204 1.83 4.08 -12.65
C HIS A 204 0.37 4.25 -13.04
N VAL A 205 -0.45 3.20 -12.88
CA VAL A 205 -1.89 3.24 -13.17
C VAL A 205 -2.62 4.14 -12.17
N VAL A 206 -2.34 3.99 -10.87
CA VAL A 206 -2.93 4.79 -9.79
C VAL A 206 -2.62 6.27 -9.97
N ARG A 207 -1.35 6.62 -10.18
CA ARG A 207 -0.94 8.01 -10.41
C ARG A 207 -1.59 8.59 -11.65
N ARG A 208 -1.59 7.87 -12.77
CA ARG A 208 -2.21 8.35 -14.00
C ARG A 208 -3.71 8.60 -13.83
N PHE A 209 -4.41 7.68 -13.16
CA PHE A 209 -5.83 7.81 -12.85
C PHE A 209 -6.11 9.06 -12.01
N TRP A 210 -5.46 9.19 -10.86
CA TRP A 210 -5.72 10.31 -9.95
C TRP A 210 -5.26 11.65 -10.50
N THR A 211 -4.15 11.71 -11.24
CA THR A 211 -3.74 12.94 -11.92
C THR A 211 -4.75 13.37 -12.97
N ALA A 212 -5.38 12.43 -13.69
CA ALA A 212 -6.46 12.75 -14.62
C ALA A 212 -7.70 13.30 -13.89
N VAL A 213 -8.15 12.61 -12.84
CA VAL A 213 -9.30 13.06 -12.02
C VAL A 213 -9.06 14.45 -11.42
N ASN A 214 -7.84 14.74 -10.94
CA ASN A 214 -7.48 16.04 -10.38
C ASN A 214 -7.48 17.14 -11.46
N ARG A 215 -6.92 16.85 -12.63
CA ARG A 215 -6.85 17.80 -13.75
C ARG A 215 -8.23 18.14 -14.30
N ASP A 216 -9.10 17.14 -14.39
CA ASP A 216 -10.44 17.31 -14.95
C ASP A 216 -11.37 18.07 -13.97
N GLY A 217 -10.95 18.27 -12.72
CA GLY A 217 -11.70 19.01 -11.70
C GLY A 217 -12.92 18.25 -11.18
N SER A 218 -13.02 16.95 -11.47
CA SER A 218 -14.18 16.12 -11.12
C SER A 218 -14.35 15.98 -9.60
N VAL A 219 -13.26 16.04 -8.83
CA VAL A 219 -13.28 15.90 -7.37
C VAL A 219 -12.33 16.92 -6.77
N THR A 220 -12.74 17.56 -5.67
CA THR A 220 -11.83 18.39 -4.87
C THR A 220 -10.97 17.47 -4.01
N MET A 221 -9.68 17.35 -4.34
CA MET A 221 -8.76 16.51 -3.58
C MET A 221 -8.10 17.28 -2.45
N ASN A 222 -7.86 16.59 -1.34
CA ASN A 222 -7.13 17.15 -0.20
C ASN A 222 -5.68 17.50 -0.60
N LYS A 223 -5.16 18.56 0.03
CA LYS A 223 -3.85 19.14 -0.33
C LYS A 223 -2.71 18.13 -0.23
N LEU A 224 -2.69 17.31 0.82
CA LEU A 224 -1.67 16.27 0.98
C LEU A 224 -1.70 15.29 -0.19
N PHE A 225 -2.88 14.78 -0.56
CA PHE A 225 -2.98 13.86 -1.68
C PHE A 225 -2.50 14.50 -3.00
N VAL A 226 -2.86 15.76 -3.25
CA VAL A 226 -2.38 16.51 -4.42
C VAL A 226 -0.85 16.63 -4.44
N GLU A 227 -0.23 17.01 -3.31
CA GLU A 227 1.23 17.10 -3.19
C GLU A 227 1.93 15.74 -3.45
N MET A 228 1.29 14.63 -3.07
CA MET A 228 1.84 13.29 -3.30
C MET A 228 1.71 12.83 -4.77
N LEU A 229 0.80 13.43 -5.54
CA LEU A 229 0.66 13.18 -6.98
C LEU A 229 1.67 13.97 -7.83
N GLU A 230 2.28 15.01 -7.27
CA GLU A 230 3.27 15.82 -7.98
C GLU A 230 4.50 14.98 -8.39
N PRO A 231 5.06 15.23 -9.59
CA PRO A 231 6.21 14.47 -10.05
C PRO A 231 7.45 14.80 -9.20
N VAL A 232 8.01 13.78 -8.56
CA VAL A 232 9.32 13.89 -7.90
C VAL A 232 10.40 13.91 -8.96
N SER A 233 11.26 14.93 -8.94
CA SER A 233 12.43 15.00 -9.83
C SER A 233 13.32 13.78 -9.58
N ARG A 234 13.46 12.91 -10.59
CA ARG A 234 14.33 11.73 -10.52
C ARG A 234 15.81 12.10 -10.55
#